data_AF-A0A654KHF7-F1
#
_entry.id   AF-A0A654KHF7-F1
#
_cell.length_a   1.000
_cell.length_b   1.000
_cell.length_c   1.000
_cell.angle_alpha   90.00
_cell.angle_beta   90.00
_cell.angle_gamma   90.00
#
_symmetry.space_group_name_H-M   'P 1'
#
loop_
_entity.id
_entity.type
_entity.pdbx_description
1 polymer ?
#
loop_
_entity_poly.entity_id
_entity_poly.type
_entity_poly.pdbx_seq_one_letter_code
_entity_poly.pdbx_strand_id
1 'polypeptide(L)'
;MYIENLEIFKSVNLFNDYSSPDMKCGDLNLETLLSKFKIINPSQLLNPYTGQLFQLDPNPITGFKYKPRKKLNTQLITEMLFDEFRHFVGYYSMFGLGGPSTRVIYKLIDRFQQNSSAPFNHPDLDRIYKSRIYKDAGVGISKDGYLSITHIEEILNNNSDKSKSQLVEMLHELIAGKKLPKFNSFWDYFNGTIISIHDIHATRIVIKHLDINKNGYDGVIGFYAQDHFGLDDNDVLKIPQNYIQPFGIWFLLQRYEKFAFKPFLFNMQSEIKIQKRL
;
A
#
# COMPACT_ATOMS: atom_id res chain seq x y z
N MET A 1 -28.42 -17.35 18.97
CA MET A 1 -27.13 -17.96 18.62
C MET A 1 -26.07 -16.91 18.87
N TYR A 2 -25.04 -17.24 19.64
CA TYR A 2 -23.96 -16.32 19.98
C TYR A 2 -22.61 -16.83 19.45
N ILE A 3 -21.84 -15.94 18.84
CA ILE A 3 -20.49 -16.19 18.32
C ILE A 3 -19.58 -15.08 18.84
N GLU A 4 -18.41 -15.44 19.33
CA GLU A 4 -17.43 -14.49 19.86
C GLU A 4 -16.02 -14.92 19.45
N ASN A 5 -15.19 -13.93 19.11
CA ASN A 5 -13.77 -14.09 18.76
C ASN A 5 -13.49 -15.24 17.78
N LEU A 6 -14.33 -15.38 16.75
CA LEU A 6 -14.18 -16.42 15.73
C LEU A 6 -13.46 -15.87 14.50
N GLU A 7 -12.29 -16.42 14.19
CA GLU A 7 -11.61 -16.15 12.92
C GLU A 7 -12.32 -16.89 11.79
N ILE A 8 -12.84 -16.13 10.82
CA ILE A 8 -13.55 -16.67 9.65
C ILE A 8 -12.71 -16.56 8.38
N PHE A 9 -11.56 -15.89 8.45
CA PHE A 9 -10.59 -15.87 7.38
C PHE A 9 -9.21 -15.44 7.88
N LYS A 10 -8.16 -16.07 7.32
CA LYS A 10 -6.78 -15.66 7.46
C LYS A 10 -6.01 -15.96 6.18
N SER A 11 -5.21 -15.00 5.72
CA SER A 11 -4.31 -15.19 4.58
C SER A 11 -3.24 -16.24 4.88
N VAL A 12 -2.71 -16.85 3.81
CA VAL A 12 -1.55 -17.75 3.89
C VAL A 12 -0.31 -16.99 4.37
N ASN A 13 -0.08 -15.81 3.78
CA ASN A 13 0.96 -14.89 4.21
C ASN A 13 0.73 -14.44 5.67
N LEU A 14 1.84 -14.30 6.40
CA LEU A 14 1.83 -14.04 7.84
C LEU A 14 1.83 -12.55 8.13
N PHE A 15 1.17 -12.18 9.22
CA PHE A 15 1.43 -10.88 9.83
C PHE A 15 2.84 -10.88 10.46
N ASN A 16 3.47 -9.71 10.41
CA ASN A 16 4.81 -9.40 10.87
C ASN A 16 5.92 -10.13 10.10
N ASP A 17 5.73 -10.34 8.80
CA ASP A 17 6.72 -11.00 7.95
C ASP A 17 7.83 -10.04 7.50
N TYR A 18 8.80 -9.81 8.37
CA TYR A 18 10.02 -9.06 8.04
C TYR A 18 10.98 -9.82 7.11
N SER A 19 10.70 -11.09 6.78
CA SER A 19 11.56 -11.89 5.90
C SER A 19 11.21 -11.75 4.42
N SER A 20 10.13 -11.06 4.11
CA SER A 20 9.66 -10.85 2.74
C SER A 20 10.71 -10.10 1.87
N PRO A 21 10.79 -10.39 0.55
CA PRO A 21 11.79 -9.80 -0.34
C PRO A 21 11.79 -8.26 -0.42
N ASP A 22 10.62 -7.64 -0.29
CA ASP A 22 10.39 -6.20 -0.25
C ASP A 22 10.88 -5.55 1.05
N MET A 23 11.23 -6.34 2.08
CA MET A 23 11.79 -5.87 3.34
C MET A 23 13.33 -5.75 3.35
N LYS A 24 14.00 -6.07 2.24
CA LYS A 24 15.45 -5.91 2.10
C LYS A 24 15.85 -4.43 1.99
N CYS A 25 17.00 -4.06 2.54
CA CYS A 25 17.57 -2.73 2.38
C CYS A 25 19.09 -2.75 2.47
N GLY A 26 19.75 -1.83 1.76
CA GLY A 26 21.21 -1.66 1.78
C GLY A 26 22.00 -2.87 1.29
N ASP A 27 21.38 -3.79 0.55
CA ASP A 27 21.94 -5.07 0.11
C ASP A 27 22.55 -5.02 -1.30
N LEU A 28 22.40 -3.89 -2.01
CA LEU A 28 22.88 -3.73 -3.38
C LEU A 28 24.01 -2.71 -3.47
N ASN A 29 25.04 -3.07 -4.25
CA ASN A 29 26.10 -2.16 -4.67
C ASN A 29 25.72 -1.38 -5.95
N LEU A 30 26.53 -0.38 -6.30
CA LEU A 30 26.30 0.47 -7.46
C LEU A 30 26.23 -0.31 -8.78
N GLU A 31 27.15 -1.25 -8.97
CA GLU A 31 27.22 -2.03 -10.21
C GLU A 31 25.92 -2.82 -10.45
N THR A 32 25.38 -3.45 -9.40
CA THR A 32 24.15 -4.22 -9.48
C THR A 32 22.94 -3.33 -9.78
N LEU A 33 22.84 -2.15 -9.14
CA LEU A 33 21.78 -1.18 -9.41
C LEU A 33 21.75 -0.74 -10.88
N LEU A 34 22.92 -0.43 -11.44
CA LEU A 34 23.03 0.06 -12.81
C LEU A 34 22.87 -1.07 -13.84
N SER A 35 23.51 -2.22 -13.62
CA SER A 35 23.59 -3.30 -14.60
C SER A 35 22.35 -4.19 -14.61
N LYS A 36 21.88 -4.64 -13.44
CA LYS A 36 20.74 -5.56 -13.30
C LYS A 36 19.42 -4.80 -13.31
N PHE A 37 19.28 -3.79 -12.45
CA PHE A 37 18.00 -3.10 -12.24
C PHE A 37 17.81 -1.86 -13.12
N LYS A 38 18.83 -1.46 -13.89
CA LYS A 38 18.79 -0.31 -14.81
C LYS A 38 18.34 1.01 -14.15
N ILE A 39 18.63 1.18 -12.87
CA ILE A 39 18.37 2.43 -12.15
C ILE A 39 19.49 3.41 -12.52
N ILE A 40 19.42 4.02 -13.72
CA ILE A 40 20.53 4.83 -14.25
C ILE A 40 20.40 6.31 -13.88
N ASN A 41 19.21 6.88 -14.09
CA ASN A 41 18.93 8.30 -13.82
C ASN A 41 17.56 8.44 -13.12
N PRO A 42 17.45 8.01 -11.84
CA PRO A 42 16.19 8.07 -11.13
C PRO A 42 15.76 9.50 -10.77
N SER A 43 16.71 10.45 -10.68
CA SER A 43 16.48 11.85 -10.31
C SER A 43 16.62 12.80 -11.50
N GLN A 44 15.78 13.84 -11.53
CA GLN A 44 15.84 14.95 -12.50
C GLN A 44 16.67 16.13 -12.00
N LEU A 45 16.91 16.24 -10.69
CA LEU A 45 17.66 17.32 -10.07
C LEU A 45 19.14 17.02 -9.88
N LEU A 46 19.53 15.77 -9.69
CA LEU A 46 20.93 15.40 -9.41
C LEU A 46 21.30 13.99 -9.84
N ASN A 47 22.60 13.73 -9.99
CA ASN A 47 23.13 12.38 -10.07
C ASN A 47 23.38 11.84 -8.64
N PRO A 48 22.63 10.81 -8.19
CA PRO A 48 22.69 10.35 -6.80
C PRO A 48 23.99 9.59 -6.46
N TYR A 49 24.68 9.09 -7.49
CA TYR A 49 25.91 8.33 -7.34
C TYR A 49 27.11 9.26 -7.17
N THR A 50 27.15 10.35 -7.94
CA THR A 50 28.28 11.31 -7.93
C THR A 50 28.03 12.53 -7.05
N GLY A 51 26.77 12.82 -6.68
CA GLY A 51 26.38 14.01 -5.91
C GLY A 51 26.39 15.29 -6.71
N GLN A 52 26.25 15.19 -8.04
CA GLN A 52 26.31 16.29 -8.98
C GLN A 52 24.92 16.83 -9.31
N LEU A 53 24.68 18.12 -9.05
CA LEU A 53 23.44 18.81 -9.41
C LEU A 53 23.27 19.02 -10.92
N PHE A 54 22.12 18.69 -11.47
CA PHE A 54 21.72 19.04 -12.83
C PHE A 54 21.20 20.49 -12.87
N GLN A 55 22.09 21.46 -12.65
CA GLN A 55 21.74 22.87 -12.79
C GLN A 55 21.84 23.29 -14.26
N LEU A 56 20.72 23.75 -14.84
CA LEU A 56 20.69 24.46 -16.11
C LEU A 56 20.94 25.94 -15.82
N ASP A 57 22.07 26.48 -16.28
CA ASP A 57 22.31 27.93 -16.26
C ASP A 57 21.74 28.54 -17.55
N PRO A 58 20.70 29.39 -17.50
CA PRO A 58 20.24 30.10 -18.68
C PRO A 58 21.31 31.10 -19.10
N ASN A 59 22.15 30.74 -20.08
CA ASN A 59 23.13 31.66 -20.66
C ASN A 59 22.54 32.27 -21.94
N PRO A 60 22.36 33.61 -22.00
CA PRO A 60 21.71 34.27 -23.12
C PRO A 60 22.49 34.20 -24.45
N ILE A 61 23.78 33.82 -24.41
CA ILE A 61 24.66 33.79 -25.60
C ILE A 61 24.84 32.38 -26.16
N THR A 62 24.75 31.33 -25.32
CA THR A 62 25.05 29.95 -25.73
C THR A 62 23.95 28.94 -25.42
N GLY A 63 22.78 29.38 -24.95
CA GLY A 63 21.74 28.49 -24.42
C GLY A 63 22.09 27.95 -23.03
N PHE A 64 21.50 26.82 -22.62
CA PHE A 64 21.76 26.26 -21.30
C PHE A 64 23.20 25.71 -21.18
N LYS A 65 23.97 26.20 -20.20
CA LYS A 65 25.32 25.70 -19.89
C LYS A 65 25.34 24.91 -18.58
N TYR A 66 26.10 23.83 -18.56
CA TYR A 66 26.43 23.10 -17.35
C TYR A 66 27.49 23.88 -16.54
N LYS A 67 27.15 24.38 -15.35
CA LYS A 67 28.11 24.99 -14.41
C LYS A 67 28.88 23.92 -13.61
N PRO A 68 30.14 24.17 -13.21
CA PRO A 68 30.89 23.28 -12.32
C PRO A 68 30.14 23.08 -11.00
N ARG A 69 29.81 21.82 -10.71
CA ARG A 69 28.82 21.42 -9.72
C ARG A 69 29.44 21.33 -8.33
N LYS A 70 28.80 21.95 -7.32
CA LYS A 70 29.09 21.67 -5.90
C LYS A 70 28.79 20.19 -5.64
N LYS A 71 29.79 19.42 -5.22
CA LYS A 71 29.58 18.04 -4.76
C LYS A 71 28.77 18.09 -3.48
N LEU A 72 27.55 17.58 -3.53
CA LEU A 72 26.69 17.53 -2.36
C LEU A 72 27.14 16.42 -1.42
N ASN A 73 26.93 16.62 -0.11
CA ASN A 73 27.08 15.54 0.86
C ASN A 73 25.88 14.58 0.77
N THR A 74 26.02 13.38 1.33
CA THR A 74 24.98 12.35 1.27
C THR A 74 23.66 12.81 1.88
N GLN A 75 23.69 13.55 2.99
CA GLN A 75 22.46 14.03 3.65
C GLN A 75 21.62 14.91 2.72
N LEU A 76 22.22 15.90 2.07
CA LEU A 76 21.51 16.80 1.17
C LEU A 76 21.03 16.07 -0.09
N ILE A 77 21.82 15.12 -0.61
CA ILE A 77 21.38 14.25 -1.71
C ILE A 77 20.12 13.48 -1.30
N THR A 78 20.13 12.88 -0.12
CA THR A 78 19.00 12.13 0.43
C THR A 78 17.76 13.00 0.61
N GLU A 79 17.89 14.18 1.21
CA GLU A 79 16.79 15.13 1.38
C GLU A 79 16.16 15.49 0.02
N MET A 80 17.00 15.83 -0.96
CA MET A 80 16.53 16.15 -2.32
C MET A 80 15.84 14.97 -3.00
N LEU A 81 16.34 13.74 -2.83
CA LEU A 81 15.70 12.54 -3.38
C LEU A 81 14.33 12.29 -2.74
N PHE A 82 14.18 12.47 -1.43
CA PHE A 82 12.88 12.35 -0.76
C PHE A 82 11.90 13.44 -1.20
N ASP A 83 12.37 14.66 -1.42
CA ASP A 83 11.53 15.75 -1.94
C ASP A 83 11.08 15.47 -3.37
N GLU A 84 11.99 14.99 -4.23
CA GLU A 84 11.64 14.53 -5.58
C GLU A 84 10.67 13.34 -5.55
N PHE A 85 10.84 12.40 -4.62
CA PHE A 85 9.95 11.27 -4.48
C PHE A 85 8.53 11.72 -4.19
N ARG A 86 8.35 12.62 -3.20
CA ARG A 86 7.05 13.24 -2.92
C ARG A 86 6.52 14.04 -4.11
N HIS A 87 7.39 14.77 -4.81
CA HIS A 87 7.02 15.54 -5.99
C HIS A 87 6.44 14.65 -7.09
N PHE A 88 7.14 13.58 -7.47
CA PHE A 88 6.65 12.64 -8.49
C PHE A 88 5.38 11.96 -8.04
N VAL A 89 5.33 11.46 -6.80
CA VAL A 89 4.10 10.85 -6.26
C VAL A 89 2.93 11.83 -6.33
N GLY A 90 3.15 13.09 -5.97
CA GLY A 90 2.17 14.16 -6.12
C GLY A 90 1.75 14.38 -7.56
N TYR A 91 2.72 14.60 -8.46
CA TYR A 91 2.53 14.85 -9.88
C TYR A 91 1.67 13.78 -10.53
N TYR A 92 2.04 12.50 -10.39
CA TYR A 92 1.28 11.41 -10.98
C TYR A 92 -0.07 11.19 -10.29
N SER A 93 -0.20 11.47 -8.98
CA SER A 93 -1.51 11.43 -8.32
C SER A 93 -2.44 12.57 -8.75
N MET A 94 -1.89 13.68 -9.25
CA MET A 94 -2.64 14.86 -9.69
C MET A 94 -3.30 14.65 -11.06
N PHE A 95 -2.71 13.83 -11.94
CA PHE A 95 -3.36 13.38 -13.19
C PHE A 95 -4.36 12.22 -12.98
N GLY A 96 -4.49 11.71 -11.75
CA GLY A 96 -5.38 10.61 -11.34
C GLY A 96 -6.50 11.00 -10.35
N LEU A 97 -6.82 12.29 -10.19
CA LEU A 97 -7.79 12.86 -9.23
C LEU A 97 -7.35 12.75 -7.76
N GLY A 98 -6.56 13.73 -7.30
CA GLY A 98 -6.10 13.88 -5.92
C GLY A 98 -7.19 13.60 -4.89
N GLY A 99 -7.06 12.46 -4.21
CA GLY A 99 -8.01 11.97 -3.21
C GLY A 99 -7.35 11.73 -1.85
N PRO A 100 -8.13 11.28 -0.84
CA PRO A 100 -7.63 10.94 0.50
C PRO A 100 -6.41 10.01 0.51
N SER A 101 -6.25 9.17 -0.52
CA SER A 101 -5.12 8.25 -0.71
C SER A 101 -3.76 8.96 -0.88
N THR A 102 -3.71 10.14 -1.52
CA THR A 102 -2.46 10.90 -1.71
C THR A 102 -1.89 11.41 -0.37
N ARG A 103 -2.75 11.71 0.60
CA ARG A 103 -2.28 12.15 1.93
C ARG A 103 -1.64 11.01 2.72
N VAL A 104 -2.14 9.79 2.55
CA VAL A 104 -1.59 8.61 3.22
C VAL A 104 -0.23 8.24 2.64
N ILE A 105 -0.05 8.29 1.32
CA ILE A 105 1.26 7.98 0.73
C ILE A 105 2.34 8.97 1.19
N TYR A 106 2.04 10.27 1.34
CA TYR A 106 3.00 11.21 1.92
C TYR A 106 3.40 10.83 3.34
N LYS A 107 2.45 10.42 4.18
CA LYS A 107 2.75 9.94 5.54
C LYS A 107 3.64 8.69 5.53
N LEU A 108 3.45 7.79 4.56
CA LEU A 108 4.30 6.62 4.40
C LEU A 108 5.72 6.99 3.93
N ILE A 109 5.84 7.96 3.01
CA ILE A 109 7.15 8.49 2.58
C ILE A 109 7.85 9.21 3.74
N ASP A 110 7.12 10.01 4.53
CA ASP A 110 7.65 10.66 5.74
C ASP A 110 8.15 9.61 6.74
N ARG A 111 7.37 8.54 6.92
CA ARG A 111 7.77 7.41 7.76
C ARG A 111 9.02 6.71 7.23
N PHE A 112 9.12 6.52 5.91
CA PHE A 112 10.29 5.95 5.26
C PHE A 112 11.53 6.82 5.49
N GLN A 113 11.40 8.15 5.38
CA GLN A 113 12.49 9.10 5.62
C GLN A 113 12.97 9.10 7.09
N GLN A 114 12.12 8.72 8.05
CA GLN A 114 12.54 8.52 9.45
C GLN A 114 13.44 7.28 9.64
N ASN A 115 13.60 6.44 8.61
CA ASN A 115 14.48 5.27 8.60
C ASN A 115 14.24 4.28 9.76
N SER A 116 12.97 3.92 9.97
CA SER A 116 12.55 3.03 11.06
C SER A 116 11.73 1.87 10.52
N SER A 117 12.12 0.64 10.84
CA SER A 117 11.40 -0.59 10.48
C SER A 117 10.20 -0.90 11.40
N ALA A 118 9.95 -0.08 12.43
CA ALA A 118 8.86 -0.32 13.35
C ALA A 118 7.50 -0.12 12.65
N PRO A 119 6.50 -0.99 12.91
CA PRO A 119 5.22 -0.96 12.21
C PRO A 119 4.53 0.41 12.31
N PHE A 120 3.99 0.86 11.19
CA PHE A 120 3.26 2.11 11.08
C PHE A 120 1.77 1.87 11.20
N ASN A 121 1.12 2.68 12.04
CA ASN A 121 -0.32 2.67 12.24
C ASN A 121 -0.81 4.11 12.12
N HIS A 122 -1.90 4.35 11.39
CA HIS A 122 -2.44 5.70 11.27
C HIS A 122 -3.96 5.66 11.04
N PRO A 123 -4.77 6.51 11.69
CA PRO A 123 -6.22 6.53 11.52
C PRO A 123 -6.69 6.73 10.08
N ASP A 124 -5.89 7.41 9.26
CA ASP A 124 -6.19 7.57 7.83
C ASP A 124 -6.13 6.25 7.04
N LEU A 125 -5.22 5.34 7.40
CA LEU A 125 -5.15 4.00 6.80
C LEU A 125 -6.42 3.22 7.14
N ASP A 126 -6.81 3.21 8.42
CA ASP A 126 -8.04 2.58 8.91
C ASP A 126 -9.28 3.15 8.23
N ARG A 127 -9.34 4.47 8.06
CA ARG A 127 -10.46 5.14 7.38
C ARG A 127 -10.58 4.74 5.91
N ILE A 128 -9.46 4.70 5.17
CA ILE A 128 -9.51 4.28 3.77
C ILE A 128 -9.87 2.79 3.67
N TYR A 129 -9.30 1.96 4.54
CA TYR A 129 -9.60 0.53 4.58
C TYR A 129 -11.07 0.25 4.90
N LYS A 130 -11.61 0.91 5.93
CA LYS A 130 -13.04 0.93 6.25
C LYS A 130 -13.88 1.36 5.05
N SER A 131 -13.49 2.43 4.36
CA SER A 131 -14.21 2.88 3.18
C SER A 131 -14.24 1.84 2.07
N ARG A 132 -13.18 1.02 1.89
CA ARG A 132 -13.14 -0.07 0.92
C ARG A 132 -14.07 -1.22 1.29
N ILE A 133 -14.14 -1.56 2.57
CA ILE A 133 -15.07 -2.58 3.09
C ILE A 133 -16.53 -2.15 2.90
N TYR A 134 -16.82 -0.85 3.00
CA TYR A 134 -18.14 -0.27 2.76
C TYR A 134 -18.43 0.14 1.31
N LYS A 135 -17.44 0.42 0.45
CA LYS A 135 -17.64 1.12 -0.83
C LYS A 135 -18.43 0.37 -1.89
N ASP A 136 -18.83 -0.87 -1.64
CA ASP A 136 -19.86 -1.56 -2.43
C ASP A 136 -21.30 -1.26 -1.97
N ALA A 137 -21.51 -0.38 -0.98
CA ALA A 137 -22.83 0.01 -0.48
C ALA A 137 -23.55 1.08 -1.34
N GLY A 138 -23.07 1.37 -2.55
CA GLY A 138 -23.65 2.41 -3.42
C GLY A 138 -23.61 2.13 -4.93
N VAL A 139 -23.09 0.98 -5.35
CA VAL A 139 -23.19 0.48 -6.73
C VAL A 139 -23.76 -0.92 -6.61
N GLY A 140 -24.96 -1.15 -7.16
CA GLY A 140 -25.65 -2.43 -7.04
C GLY A 140 -24.74 -3.58 -7.47
N ILE A 141 -24.43 -4.46 -6.51
CA ILE A 141 -23.54 -5.63 -6.63
C ILE A 141 -22.10 -5.19 -7.00
N SER A 142 -21.11 -5.61 -6.21
CA SER A 142 -19.70 -5.39 -6.53
C SER A 142 -19.40 -5.86 -7.96
N LYS A 143 -19.37 -4.96 -8.96
CA LYS A 143 -19.02 -5.33 -10.35
C LYS A 143 -17.59 -5.87 -10.43
N ASP A 144 -16.79 -5.62 -9.40
CA ASP A 144 -15.35 -5.90 -9.37
C ASP A 144 -14.98 -7.18 -8.59
N GLY A 145 -15.97 -7.84 -7.95
CA GLY A 145 -15.80 -9.13 -7.26
C GLY A 145 -15.17 -9.07 -5.86
N TYR A 146 -15.10 -7.90 -5.24
CA TYR A 146 -14.56 -7.74 -3.88
C TYR A 146 -15.57 -8.17 -2.79
N LEU A 147 -15.04 -8.66 -1.67
CA LEU A 147 -15.79 -8.87 -0.44
C LEU A 147 -16.12 -7.51 0.15
N SER A 148 -17.37 -7.34 0.55
CA SER A 148 -17.87 -6.15 1.25
C SER A 148 -18.62 -6.60 2.48
N ILE A 149 -18.90 -5.65 3.38
CA ILE A 149 -19.73 -5.97 4.55
C ILE A 149 -21.15 -6.41 4.16
N THR A 150 -21.71 -5.87 3.06
CA THR A 150 -23.08 -6.17 2.64
C THR A 150 -23.25 -7.65 2.27
N HIS A 151 -22.23 -8.30 1.73
CA HIS A 151 -22.27 -9.73 1.45
C HIS A 151 -22.37 -10.57 2.74
N ILE A 152 -21.69 -10.16 3.82
CA ILE A 152 -21.81 -10.81 5.12
C ILE A 152 -23.22 -10.58 5.69
N GLU A 153 -23.73 -9.35 5.60
CA GLU A 153 -25.09 -9.03 6.02
C GLU A 153 -26.15 -9.81 5.24
N GLU A 154 -25.96 -10.05 3.93
CA GLU A 154 -26.83 -10.89 3.09
C GLU A 154 -26.87 -12.35 3.58
N ILE A 155 -25.71 -12.95 3.88
CA ILE A 155 -25.66 -14.30 4.45
C ILE A 155 -26.42 -14.35 5.78
N LEU A 156 -26.22 -13.38 6.67
CA LEU A 156 -26.90 -13.32 7.96
C LEU A 156 -28.41 -13.11 7.82
N ASN A 157 -28.83 -12.28 6.85
CA ASN A 157 -30.23 -11.98 6.58
C ASN A 157 -31.03 -13.20 6.12
N ASN A 158 -30.40 -14.07 5.32
CA ASN A 158 -31.08 -15.20 4.68
C ASN A 158 -30.99 -16.51 5.48
N ASN A 159 -30.20 -16.55 6.57
CA ASN A 159 -29.83 -17.79 7.26
C ASN A 159 -29.87 -17.69 8.79
N SER A 160 -30.70 -16.80 9.34
CA SER A 160 -30.83 -16.60 10.79
C SER A 160 -31.32 -17.83 11.59
N ASP A 161 -31.93 -18.80 10.91
CA ASP A 161 -32.44 -20.07 11.44
C ASP A 161 -31.39 -21.20 11.42
N LYS A 162 -30.26 -21.01 10.73
CA LYS A 162 -29.23 -22.05 10.59
C LYS A 162 -28.44 -22.26 11.88
N SER A 163 -27.88 -23.46 12.00
CA SER A 163 -26.95 -23.76 13.09
C SER A 163 -25.64 -23.00 12.93
N LYS A 164 -24.87 -22.87 14.03
CA LYS A 164 -23.58 -22.16 14.03
C LYS A 164 -22.61 -22.70 12.99
N SER A 165 -22.49 -24.02 12.87
CA SER A 165 -21.54 -24.63 11.93
C SER A 165 -21.90 -24.32 10.48
N GLN A 166 -23.18 -24.41 10.12
CA GLN A 166 -23.66 -24.09 8.79
C GLN A 166 -23.43 -22.62 8.43
N LEU A 167 -23.72 -21.70 9.36
CA LEU A 167 -23.48 -20.28 9.12
C LEU A 167 -21.99 -19.98 8.89
N VAL A 168 -21.12 -20.60 9.69
CA VAL A 168 -19.66 -20.42 9.56
C VAL A 168 -19.14 -20.98 8.25
N GLU A 169 -19.61 -22.15 7.82
CA GLU A 169 -19.28 -22.75 6.53
C GLU A 169 -19.68 -21.81 5.37
N MET A 170 -20.89 -21.27 5.38
CA MET A 170 -21.36 -20.31 4.37
C MET A 170 -20.51 -19.03 4.33
N LEU A 171 -20.05 -18.54 5.48
CA LEU A 171 -19.16 -17.38 5.54
C LEU A 171 -17.78 -17.71 4.96
N HIS A 172 -17.23 -18.89 5.24
CA HIS A 172 -15.98 -19.34 4.63
C HIS A 172 -16.10 -19.46 3.10
N GLU A 173 -17.17 -20.07 2.60
CA GLU A 173 -17.44 -20.19 1.16
C GLU A 173 -17.59 -18.82 0.48
N LEU A 174 -18.34 -17.90 1.11
CA LEU A 174 -18.48 -16.53 0.62
C LEU A 174 -17.11 -15.85 0.48
N ILE A 175 -16.28 -15.93 1.51
CA ILE A 175 -14.97 -15.26 1.52
C ILE A 175 -14.03 -15.90 0.50
N ALA A 176 -14.02 -17.23 0.39
CA ALA A 176 -13.22 -17.96 -0.59
C ALA A 176 -13.60 -17.63 -2.04
N GLY A 177 -14.89 -17.34 -2.30
CA GLY A 177 -15.40 -16.96 -3.62
C GLY A 177 -15.19 -15.49 -4.00
N LYS A 178 -14.62 -14.66 -3.12
CA LYS A 178 -14.49 -13.21 -3.30
C LYS A 178 -13.03 -12.75 -3.23
N LYS A 179 -12.73 -11.65 -3.90
CA LYS A 179 -11.46 -10.95 -3.69
C LYS A 179 -11.52 -10.19 -2.38
N LEU A 180 -10.54 -10.32 -1.50
CA LEU A 180 -10.54 -9.61 -0.23
C LEU A 180 -10.46 -8.09 -0.44
N PRO A 181 -11.02 -7.27 0.48
CA PRO A 181 -10.89 -5.83 0.39
C PRO A 181 -9.41 -5.49 0.38
N LYS A 182 -8.93 -4.99 -0.75
CA LYS A 182 -7.56 -4.53 -0.89
C LYS A 182 -7.50 -3.03 -1.09
N PHE A 183 -6.36 -2.47 -0.71
CA PHE A 183 -5.89 -1.32 -1.44
C PHE A 183 -5.50 -1.91 -2.79
N ASN A 184 -6.35 -1.73 -3.81
CA ASN A 184 -5.86 -1.65 -5.17
C ASN A 184 -4.69 -0.68 -5.08
N SER A 185 -3.50 -1.23 -5.19
CA SER A 185 -2.15 -0.68 -5.09
C SER A 185 -2.10 0.79 -4.72
N PHE A 186 -1.24 1.19 -3.79
CA PHE A 186 -0.86 2.61 -3.61
C PHE A 186 -0.60 3.34 -4.94
N TRP A 187 -0.27 2.56 -5.98
CA TRP A 187 0.08 2.91 -7.35
C TRP A 187 -1.02 2.71 -8.41
N ASP A 188 -2.18 2.12 -8.10
CA ASP A 188 -3.31 1.99 -9.06
C ASP A 188 -3.93 3.35 -9.42
N TYR A 189 -3.61 4.38 -8.64
CA TYR A 189 -3.99 5.77 -8.89
C TYR A 189 -3.14 6.46 -9.98
N PHE A 190 -2.08 5.82 -10.48
CA PHE A 190 -1.11 6.47 -11.35
C PHE A 190 -1.49 6.55 -12.83
N ASN A 191 -2.55 5.88 -13.32
CA ASN A 191 -3.04 6.12 -14.71
C ASN A 191 -4.33 5.39 -15.17
N GLY A 192 -5.18 4.85 -14.28
CA GLY A 192 -6.27 3.98 -14.77
C GLY A 192 -5.76 2.69 -15.45
N THR A 193 -4.47 2.41 -15.30
CA THR A 193 -3.83 1.14 -15.64
C THR A 193 -3.16 0.62 -14.38
N ILE A 194 -3.57 -0.59 -14.03
CA ILE A 194 -3.20 -1.40 -12.88
C ILE A 194 -1.68 -1.56 -12.85
N ILE A 195 -1.01 -0.90 -11.91
CA ILE A 195 0.33 -1.31 -11.50
C ILE A 195 0.21 -1.69 -10.03
N SER A 196 -0.43 -2.84 -9.82
CA SER A 196 -0.31 -3.62 -8.61
C SER A 196 1.10 -4.18 -8.58
N ILE A 197 1.95 -3.50 -7.82
CA ILE A 197 3.27 -4.00 -7.54
C ILE A 197 3.14 -5.23 -6.61
N HIS A 198 2.23 -5.20 -5.63
CA HIS A 198 1.79 -6.38 -4.89
C HIS A 198 0.31 -6.28 -4.45
N ASP A 199 -0.27 -7.42 -4.04
CA ASP A 199 -1.51 -7.49 -3.25
C ASP A 199 -1.21 -7.13 -1.77
N ILE A 200 -2.23 -6.94 -0.92
CA ILE A 200 -2.03 -6.81 0.53
C ILE A 200 -1.31 -8.08 1.03
N HIS A 201 -0.18 -7.91 1.73
CA HIS A 201 0.59 -9.04 2.23
C HIS A 201 -0.25 -9.97 3.11
N ALA A 202 -0.85 -9.49 4.19
CA ALA A 202 -1.62 -10.32 5.13
C ALA A 202 -3.00 -9.74 5.45
N THR A 203 -4.02 -10.61 5.58
CA THR A 203 -5.40 -10.23 5.93
C THR A 203 -6.00 -11.23 6.90
N ARG A 204 -6.81 -10.74 7.84
CA ARG A 204 -7.56 -11.53 8.82
C ARG A 204 -8.94 -10.93 9.03
N ILE A 205 -9.98 -11.77 9.04
CA ILE A 205 -11.37 -11.39 9.29
C ILE A 205 -11.88 -12.18 10.49
N VAL A 206 -12.44 -11.46 11.47
CA VAL A 206 -12.87 -12.02 12.75
C VAL A 206 -14.28 -11.55 13.06
N ILE A 207 -15.17 -12.48 13.41
CA ILE A 207 -16.40 -12.15 14.15
C ILE A 207 -15.98 -11.86 15.58
N LYS A 208 -15.91 -10.58 15.94
CA LYS A 208 -15.53 -10.15 17.29
C LYS A 208 -16.64 -10.55 18.27
N HIS A 209 -17.87 -10.22 17.91
CA HIS A 209 -19.07 -10.81 18.50
C HIS A 209 -20.22 -10.77 17.49
N LEU A 210 -21.17 -11.68 17.65
CA LEU A 210 -22.41 -11.72 16.88
C LEU A 210 -23.48 -12.45 17.70
N ASP A 211 -24.56 -11.74 18.01
CA ASP A 211 -25.77 -12.28 18.60
C ASP A 211 -26.90 -12.28 17.57
N ILE A 212 -27.43 -13.45 17.26
CA ILE A 212 -28.57 -13.65 16.36
C ILE A 212 -29.73 -14.21 17.18
N ASN A 213 -30.87 -13.54 17.13
CA ASN A 213 -32.10 -13.96 17.78
C ASN A 213 -33.29 -13.80 16.83
N LYS A 214 -34.50 -14.12 17.33
CA LYS A 214 -35.73 -14.07 16.53
C LYS A 214 -36.09 -12.66 16.03
N ASN A 215 -35.52 -11.62 16.64
CA ASN A 215 -35.79 -10.22 16.32
C ASN A 215 -34.68 -9.60 15.44
N GLY A 216 -33.71 -10.40 14.99
CA GLY A 216 -32.62 -9.97 14.12
C GLY A 216 -31.25 -10.29 14.69
N TYR A 217 -30.26 -9.44 14.41
CA TYR A 217 -28.88 -9.64 14.86
C TYR A 217 -28.18 -8.33 15.22
N ASP A 218 -27.18 -8.44 16.07
CA ASP A 218 -26.24 -7.38 16.44
C ASP A 218 -24.82 -7.98 16.52
N GLY A 219 -23.84 -7.29 15.96
CA GLY A 219 -22.48 -7.81 15.96
C GLY A 219 -21.43 -6.83 15.48
N VAL A 220 -20.18 -7.27 15.62
CA VAL A 220 -18.99 -6.58 15.12
C VAL A 220 -18.10 -7.55 14.35
N ILE A 221 -17.81 -7.18 13.10
CA ILE A 221 -16.85 -7.86 12.24
C ILE A 221 -15.56 -7.03 12.19
N GLY A 222 -14.46 -7.62 12.65
CA GLY A 222 -13.13 -7.03 12.59
C GLY A 222 -12.39 -7.45 11.33
N PHE A 223 -11.97 -6.47 10.54
CA PHE A 223 -11.08 -6.64 9.40
C PHE A 223 -9.71 -6.09 9.78
N TYR A 224 -8.67 -6.91 9.58
CA TYR A 224 -7.29 -6.55 9.86
C TYR A 224 -6.45 -6.88 8.63
N ALA A 225 -5.60 -5.96 8.22
CA ALA A 225 -4.67 -6.13 7.12
C ALA A 225 -3.31 -5.53 7.47
N GLN A 226 -2.26 -6.08 6.88
CA GLN A 226 -0.90 -5.58 6.98
C GLN A 226 -0.20 -5.74 5.65
N ASP A 227 0.66 -4.79 5.33
CA ASP A 227 1.38 -4.77 4.08
C ASP A 227 2.74 -4.07 4.23
N HIS A 228 3.61 -4.22 3.24
CA HIS A 228 4.98 -3.70 3.26
C HIS A 228 5.07 -2.37 2.52
N PHE A 229 5.80 -1.42 3.12
CA PHE A 229 6.31 -0.26 2.40
C PHE A 229 7.77 -0.54 2.00
N GLY A 230 7.93 -1.32 0.95
CA GLY A 230 9.22 -1.59 0.30
C GLY A 230 9.03 -2.14 -1.10
N LEU A 231 10.12 -2.23 -1.86
CA LEU A 231 10.16 -2.79 -3.21
C LEU A 231 11.09 -3.99 -3.28
N ASP A 232 10.59 -5.09 -3.83
CA ASP A 232 11.39 -6.26 -4.14
C ASP A 232 12.10 -6.17 -5.51
N ASP A 233 12.87 -7.21 -5.86
CA ASP A 233 13.58 -7.27 -7.13
C ASP A 233 12.63 -7.35 -8.34
N ASN A 234 11.52 -8.08 -8.22
CA ASN A 234 10.57 -8.34 -9.31
C ASN A 234 9.72 -7.11 -9.60
N ASP A 235 9.35 -6.38 -8.56
CA ASP A 235 8.62 -5.12 -8.60
C ASP A 235 9.33 -4.15 -9.54
N VAL A 236 10.64 -4.00 -9.33
CA VAL A 236 11.44 -3.02 -10.05
C VAL A 236 11.74 -3.41 -11.48
N LEU A 237 11.93 -4.70 -11.73
CA LEU A 237 12.14 -5.21 -13.09
C LEU A 237 10.90 -5.07 -13.98
N LYS A 238 9.70 -4.88 -13.38
CA LYS A 238 8.43 -4.72 -14.10
C LYS A 238 7.99 -3.26 -14.23
N ILE A 239 8.72 -2.29 -13.67
CA ILE A 239 8.34 -0.87 -13.74
C ILE A 239 8.36 -0.39 -15.21
N PRO A 240 7.25 0.15 -15.72
CA PRO A 240 7.25 0.80 -17.02
C PRO A 240 8.15 2.05 -16.99
N GLN A 241 8.87 2.30 -18.09
CA GLN A 241 9.85 3.38 -18.17
C GLN A 241 9.29 4.77 -17.80
N ASN A 242 7.99 5.01 -18.01
CA ASN A 242 7.31 6.26 -17.68
C ASN A 242 7.12 6.52 -16.18
N TYR A 243 7.37 5.53 -15.31
CA TYR A 243 7.29 5.64 -13.85
C TYR A 243 8.63 5.36 -13.16
N ILE A 244 9.71 5.30 -13.92
CA ILE A 244 11.02 4.95 -13.38
C ILE A 244 11.52 5.97 -12.34
N GLN A 245 11.01 7.20 -12.33
CA GLN A 245 11.42 8.22 -11.37
C GLN A 245 10.96 7.89 -9.94
N PRO A 246 9.65 7.87 -9.60
CA PRO A 246 9.23 7.61 -8.23
C PRO A 246 9.71 6.25 -7.72
N PHE A 247 9.61 5.20 -8.53
CA PHE A 247 10.02 3.86 -8.13
C PHE A 247 11.54 3.68 -8.11
N GLY A 248 12.26 4.29 -9.06
CA GLY A 248 13.71 4.25 -9.09
C GLY A 248 14.33 5.00 -7.92
N ILE A 249 13.75 6.13 -7.51
CA ILE A 249 14.17 6.86 -6.29
C ILE A 249 13.88 6.01 -5.05
N TRP A 250 12.68 5.44 -4.93
CA TRP A 250 12.34 4.59 -3.80
C TRP A 250 13.28 3.39 -3.67
N PHE A 251 13.47 2.64 -4.75
CA PHE A 251 14.37 1.48 -4.77
C PHE A 251 15.82 1.86 -4.48
N LEU A 252 16.27 3.00 -5.04
CA LEU A 252 17.60 3.54 -4.75
C LEU A 252 17.78 3.86 -3.26
N LEU A 253 16.83 4.58 -2.65
CA LEU A 253 16.87 4.94 -1.23
C LEU A 253 16.87 3.69 -0.34
N GLN A 254 16.08 2.68 -0.70
CA GLN A 254 15.94 1.44 0.05
C GLN A 254 17.15 0.50 -0.08
N ARG A 255 17.49 0.12 -1.32
CA ARG A 255 18.35 -1.05 -1.60
C ARG A 255 19.82 -0.69 -1.77
N TYR A 256 20.15 0.55 -2.12
CA TYR A 256 21.55 0.95 -2.29
C TYR A 256 22.24 1.04 -0.93
N GLU A 257 23.36 0.32 -0.77
CA GLU A 257 24.18 0.28 0.46
C GLU A 257 24.55 1.67 1.01
N LYS A 258 24.67 2.68 0.13
CA LYS A 258 25.00 4.07 0.53
C LYS A 258 23.85 4.78 1.27
N PHE A 259 22.60 4.39 1.03
CA PHE A 259 21.42 5.01 1.61
C PHE A 259 20.76 4.11 2.65
N ALA A 260 20.48 2.85 2.28
CA ALA A 260 19.98 1.79 3.16
C ALA A 260 18.78 2.20 4.04
N PHE A 261 17.82 2.95 3.48
CA PHE A 261 16.59 3.30 4.20
C PHE A 261 15.74 2.05 4.43
N LYS A 262 15.30 1.86 5.67
CA LYS A 262 14.58 0.67 6.11
C LYS A 262 13.13 0.69 5.62
N PRO A 263 12.69 -0.34 4.87
CA PRO A 263 11.27 -0.56 4.65
C PRO A 263 10.59 -0.92 5.97
N PHE A 264 9.27 -0.83 5.99
CA PHE A 264 8.48 -1.04 7.20
C PHE A 264 7.11 -1.63 6.89
N LEU A 265 6.52 -2.28 7.89
CA LEU A 265 5.14 -2.74 7.83
C LEU A 265 4.18 -1.60 8.11
N PHE A 266 3.04 -1.54 7.45
CA PHE A 266 1.93 -0.71 7.90
C PHE A 266 0.67 -1.55 8.08
N ASN A 267 -0.06 -1.24 9.14
CA ASN A 267 -1.28 -1.95 9.51
C ASN A 267 -2.51 -1.13 9.14
N MET A 268 -3.57 -1.85 8.83
CA MET A 268 -4.89 -1.31 8.52
C MET A 268 -5.92 -2.14 9.28
N GLN A 269 -6.83 -1.47 9.95
CA GLN A 269 -7.88 -2.14 10.70
C GLN A 269 -9.21 -1.43 10.56
N SER A 270 -10.28 -2.21 10.59
CA SER A 270 -11.64 -1.69 10.57
C SER A 270 -12.58 -2.63 11.30
N GLU A 271 -13.19 -2.12 12.37
CA GLU A 271 -14.26 -2.82 13.09
C GLU A 271 -15.61 -2.28 12.61
N ILE A 272 -16.41 -3.18 12.03
CA ILE A 272 -17.67 -2.88 11.39
C ILE A 272 -18.81 -3.39 12.26
N LYS A 273 -19.62 -2.47 12.76
CA LYS A 273 -20.89 -2.81 13.41
C LYS A 273 -21.90 -3.21 12.35
N ILE A 274 -22.53 -4.36 12.56
CA ILE A 274 -23.63 -4.87 11.76
C ILE A 274 -24.84 -5.04 12.66
N GLN A 275 -26.01 -4.62 12.20
CA GLN A 275 -27.23 -4.72 12.99
C GLN A 275 -28.43 -4.79 12.06
N LYS A 276 -29.39 -5.66 12.43
CA LYS A 276 -30.72 -5.69 11.85
C LYS A 276 -31.72 -5.91 12.96
N ARG A 277 -32.75 -5.07 13.00
CA ARG A 277 -33.93 -5.25 13.83
C ARG A 277 -35.13 -5.52 12.93
N LEU A 278 -35.88 -6.57 13.23
CA LEU A 278 -37.16 -6.89 12.60
C LEU A 278 -38.29 -6.03 13.17
#